data_AF-A0A6B0RCH8-F1
#
_entry.id   AF-A0A6B0RCH8-F1
#
_cell.length_a   1.000
_cell.length_b   1.000
_cell.length_c   1.000
_cell.angle_alpha   90.00
_cell.angle_beta   90.00
_cell.angle_gamma   90.00
#
_symmetry.space_group_name_H-M   'P 1'
#
loop_
_entity.id
_entity.type
_entity.pdbx_description
1 polymer ?
#
loop_
_entity_poly.entity_id
_entity_poly.type
_entity_poly.pdbx_seq_one_letter_code
_entity_poly.pdbx_strand_id
1 'polypeptide(L)'
;MAQIQQGGPDEKEKTTALKDLLSRIDLDELMKKDEPPLDFPDTLEGFEYAFNEKGQLRHIKTGEPFVFNYREDLHRWNQKRYEALGEEVESSAVPGRISLL
;
A
#
# COMPACT_ATOMS: atom_id res chain seq x y z
N MET A 1 59.93 23.50 -16.64
CA MET A 1 58.63 24.12 -16.33
C MET A 1 57.61 23.01 -16.26
N ALA A 2 57.08 22.68 -15.08
CA ALA A 2 56.14 21.57 -14.89
C ALA A 2 54.71 22.11 -14.91
N GLN A 3 53.92 21.68 -15.90
CA GLN A 3 52.48 21.91 -15.94
C GLN A 3 51.80 20.94 -14.95
N ILE A 4 51.11 21.49 -13.95
CA ILE A 4 50.16 20.74 -13.13
C ILE A 4 48.77 21.11 -13.65
N GLN A 5 48.18 20.20 -14.43
CA GLN A 5 46.77 20.23 -14.79
C GLN A 5 46.01 19.55 -13.65
N GLN A 6 45.36 20.31 -12.78
CA GLN A 6 44.35 19.78 -11.85
C GLN A 6 42.99 20.27 -12.35
N GLY A 7 42.38 19.49 -13.25
CA GLY A 7 40.95 19.59 -13.55
C GLY A 7 40.21 18.89 -12.41
N GLY A 8 39.50 19.66 -11.58
CA GLY A 8 38.56 19.07 -10.63
C GLY A 8 37.44 18.34 -11.39
N PRO A 9 36.86 17.28 -10.81
CA PRO A 9 35.87 16.45 -11.51
C PRO A 9 34.73 17.34 -12.01
N ASP A 10 34.50 17.27 -13.32
CA ASP A 10 33.50 18.07 -14.02
C ASP A 10 32.13 17.80 -13.39
N GLU A 11 31.31 18.84 -13.22
CA GLU A 11 29.95 18.73 -12.65
C GLU A 11 29.09 17.68 -13.41
N LYS A 12 29.41 17.44 -14.68
CA LYS A 12 28.82 16.38 -15.52
C LYS A 12 29.22 14.96 -15.11
N GLU A 13 30.45 14.76 -14.64
CA GLU A 13 30.92 13.47 -14.12
C GLU A 13 30.26 13.15 -12.78
N LYS A 14 30.13 14.16 -11.89
CA LYS A 14 29.42 14.02 -10.61
C LYS A 14 27.96 13.65 -10.80
N THR A 15 27.26 14.31 -11.73
CA THR A 15 25.85 14.02 -12.03
C THR A 15 25.65 12.67 -12.70
N THR A 16 26.59 12.22 -13.53
CA THR A 16 26.56 10.89 -14.13
C THR A 16 26.78 9.80 -13.08
N ALA A 17 27.76 9.98 -12.19
CA ALA A 17 28.02 9.06 -11.08
C ALA A 17 26.82 8.97 -10.12
N LEU A 18 26.15 10.09 -9.83
CA LEU A 18 24.93 10.11 -9.02
C LEU A 18 23.78 9.34 -9.67
N LYS A 19 23.57 9.54 -10.98
CA LYS A 19 22.54 8.82 -11.74
C LYS A 19 22.81 7.32 -11.81
N ASP A 20 24.08 6.93 -11.97
CA ASP A 20 24.55 5.54 -12.00
C ASP A 20 24.47 4.86 -10.62
N LEU A 21 24.62 5.62 -9.52
CA LEU A 21 24.37 5.11 -8.18
C LEU A 21 22.86 4.95 -7.90
N LEU A 22 22.04 5.91 -8.34
CA LEU A 22 20.58 5.86 -8.17
C LEU A 22 19.94 4.75 -9.01
N SER A 23 20.45 4.46 -10.22
CA SER A 23 19.96 3.37 -11.06
C SER A 23 20.30 1.97 -10.54
N ARG A 24 21.30 1.85 -9.65
CA ARG A 24 21.65 0.61 -8.96
C ARG A 24 20.79 0.33 -7.73
N ILE A 25 20.04 1.33 -7.24
CA ILE A 25 19.10 1.13 -6.15
C ILE A 25 17.82 0.56 -6.75
N ASP A 26 17.49 -0.67 -6.37
CA ASP A 26 16.19 -1.25 -6.70
C ASP A 26 15.12 -0.52 -5.85
N LEU A 27 14.39 0.37 -6.50
CA LEU A 27 13.33 1.16 -5.87
C LEU A 27 12.21 0.24 -5.34
N ASP A 28 11.98 -0.91 -5.99
CA ASP A 28 11.00 -1.89 -5.52
C ASP A 28 11.49 -2.59 -4.25
N GLU A 29 12.79 -2.89 -4.13
CA GLU A 29 13.36 -3.40 -2.87
C GLU A 29 13.32 -2.38 -1.73
N LEU A 30 13.49 -1.09 -2.04
CA LEU A 30 13.40 -0.03 -1.04
C LEU A 30 11.95 0.17 -0.57
N MET A 31 10.99 0.16 -1.50
CA MET A 31 9.56 0.28 -1.18
C MET A 31 9.00 -0.97 -0.48
N LYS A 32 9.55 -2.17 -0.73
CA LYS A 32 9.18 -3.40 -0.02
C LYS A 32 9.48 -3.35 1.49
N LYS A 33 10.49 -2.58 1.91
CA LYS A 33 10.83 -2.45 3.34
C LYS A 33 9.85 -1.58 4.12
N ASP A 34 9.19 -0.65 3.45
CA ASP A 34 8.21 0.25 4.05
C ASP A 34 6.75 -0.20 3.80
N GLU A 35 6.54 -1.30 3.08
CA GLU A 35 5.20 -1.86 2.88
C GLU A 35 4.68 -2.40 4.24
N PRO A 36 3.53 -1.92 4.73
CA PRO A 36 2.95 -2.39 5.98
C PRO A 36 2.67 -3.90 5.95
N PRO A 37 2.71 -4.59 7.11
CA PRO A 37 2.35 -6.00 7.20
C PRO A 37 0.97 -6.28 6.58
N LEU A 38 0.84 -7.45 5.96
CA LEU A 38 -0.42 -7.96 5.45
C LEU A 38 -1.22 -8.70 6.53
N ASP A 39 -1.19 -8.17 7.75
CA ASP A 39 -1.97 -8.65 8.87
C ASP A 39 -3.20 -7.77 8.98
N PHE A 40 -4.33 -8.34 8.58
CA PHE A 40 -5.61 -7.66 8.61
C PHE A 40 -6.47 -8.17 9.76
N PRO A 41 -7.33 -7.31 10.34
CA PRO A 41 -8.34 -7.75 11.29
C PRO A 41 -9.26 -8.82 10.70
N ASP A 42 -9.88 -9.61 11.56
CA ASP A 42 -10.82 -10.68 11.24
C ASP A 42 -12.28 -10.30 11.56
N THR A 43 -12.56 -9.02 11.83
CA THR A 43 -13.88 -8.50 12.18
C THR A 43 -14.13 -7.16 11.52
N LEU A 44 -15.39 -6.87 11.14
CA LEU A 44 -15.78 -5.57 10.59
C LEU A 44 -15.38 -4.41 11.51
N GLU A 45 -15.61 -4.55 12.81
CA GLU A 45 -15.24 -3.56 13.82
C GLU A 45 -13.72 -3.36 13.88
N GLY A 46 -12.94 -4.43 13.68
CA GLY A 46 -11.48 -4.36 13.59
C GLY A 46 -11.00 -3.55 12.37
N PHE A 47 -11.73 -3.60 11.26
CA PHE A 47 -11.52 -2.70 10.11
C PHE A 47 -12.05 -1.28 10.32
N GLU A 48 -12.63 -1.00 11.50
CA GLU A 48 -13.31 0.25 11.84
C GLU A 48 -14.55 0.51 10.98
N TYR A 49 -15.22 -0.55 10.49
CA TYR A 49 -16.46 -0.45 9.73
C TYR A 49 -17.63 -1.15 10.41
N ALA A 50 -18.83 -0.66 10.17
CA ALA A 50 -20.08 -1.31 10.53
C ALA A 50 -21.17 -1.00 9.50
N PHE A 51 -22.20 -1.84 9.43
CA PHE A 51 -23.40 -1.51 8.66
C PHE A 51 -24.26 -0.51 9.43
N ASN A 52 -24.65 0.57 8.78
CA ASN A 52 -25.65 1.48 9.33
C ASN A 52 -27.08 0.91 9.19
N GLU A 53 -28.09 1.62 9.72
CA GLU A 53 -29.50 1.22 9.63
C GLU A 53 -30.03 1.03 8.19
N LYS A 54 -29.33 1.59 7.20
CA LYS A 54 -29.67 1.46 5.78
C LYS A 54 -28.94 0.31 5.09
N GLY A 55 -28.19 -0.50 5.83
CA GLY A 55 -27.37 -1.60 5.29
C GLY A 55 -26.13 -1.12 4.51
N GLN A 56 -25.66 0.11 4.75
CA GLN A 56 -24.46 0.64 4.10
C GLN A 56 -23.25 0.45 5.00
N LEU A 57 -22.15 -0.07 4.44
CA LEU A 57 -20.87 -0.18 5.15
C LEU A 57 -20.25 1.20 5.35
N ARG A 58 -20.09 1.62 6.61
CA ARG A 58 -19.57 2.94 6.98
C ARG A 58 -18.51 2.86 8.06
N HIS A 59 -17.57 3.77 7.99
CA HIS A 59 -16.54 3.87 9.01
C HIS A 59 -17.18 4.25 10.36
N ILE A 60 -16.87 3.53 11.43
CA ILE A 60 -17.54 3.65 12.73
C ILE A 60 -17.34 5.04 13.34
N LYS A 61 -16.14 5.62 13.17
CA LYS A 61 -15.79 6.91 13.78
C LYS A 61 -16.24 8.12 12.96
N THR A 62 -16.10 8.04 11.63
CA THR A 62 -16.34 9.20 10.74
C THR A 62 -17.67 9.12 9.99
N GLY A 63 -18.29 7.95 9.89
CA GLY A 63 -19.50 7.71 9.10
C GLY A 63 -19.26 7.74 7.58
N GLU A 64 -18.01 7.87 7.15
CA GLU A 64 -17.66 7.93 5.74
C GLU A 64 -17.91 6.58 5.05
N PRO A 65 -18.28 6.60 3.76
CA PRO A 65 -18.40 5.39 2.97
C PRO A 65 -17.08 4.60 2.92
N PHE A 66 -17.19 3.32 2.60
CA PHE A 66 -16.02 2.50 2.32
C PHE A 66 -15.17 3.06 1.16
N VAL A 67 -13.84 2.98 1.30
CA VAL A 67 -12.86 3.48 0.32
C VAL A 67 -11.93 2.34 -0.11
N PHE A 68 -11.82 2.12 -1.42
CA PHE A 68 -10.93 1.11 -2.01
C PHE A 68 -9.46 1.51 -1.95
N ASN A 69 -9.14 2.78 -2.22
CA ASN A 69 -7.78 3.30 -2.15
C ASN A 69 -7.48 3.84 -0.74
N TYR A 70 -7.45 2.96 0.26
CA TYR A 70 -7.28 3.36 1.66
C TYR A 70 -5.91 4.01 1.92
N ARG A 71 -4.87 3.56 1.22
CA ARG A 71 -3.53 4.18 1.22
C ARG A 71 -3.10 4.50 -0.22
N GLU A 72 -2.84 5.76 -0.53
CA GLU A 72 -2.74 6.25 -1.92
C GLU A 72 -1.75 5.48 -2.80
N ASP A 73 -0.59 5.10 -2.26
CA ASP A 73 0.51 4.49 -3.03
C ASP A 73 0.68 2.98 -2.79
N LEU A 74 -0.24 2.35 -2.05
CA LEU A 74 -0.12 0.94 -1.64
C LEU A 74 -1.23 0.08 -2.24
N HIS A 75 -1.26 0.00 -3.57
CA HIS A 75 -2.28 -0.76 -4.31
C HIS A 75 -2.33 -2.23 -3.92
N ARG A 76 -1.17 -2.89 -3.78
CA ARG A 76 -1.09 -4.30 -3.37
C ARG A 76 -1.67 -4.51 -1.97
N TRP A 77 -1.30 -3.65 -1.03
CA TRP A 77 -1.83 -3.72 0.33
C TRP A 77 -3.33 -3.43 0.38
N ASN A 78 -3.81 -2.41 -0.34
CA ASN A 78 -5.23 -2.07 -0.43
C ASN A 78 -6.05 -3.22 -1.03
N GLN A 79 -5.51 -3.89 -2.05
CA GLN A 79 -6.15 -5.07 -2.62
C GLN A 79 -6.27 -6.19 -1.58
N LYS A 80 -5.20 -6.50 -0.85
CA LYS A 80 -5.24 -7.52 0.21
C LYS A 80 -6.17 -7.16 1.37
N ARG A 81 -6.23 -5.87 1.73
CA ARG A 81 -7.21 -5.36 2.69
C ARG A 81 -8.64 -5.58 2.22
N TYR A 82 -8.91 -5.33 0.93
CA TYR A 82 -10.23 -5.53 0.35
C TYR A 82 -10.62 -7.02 0.33
N GLU A 83 -9.70 -7.91 -0.02
CA GLU A 83 -9.92 -9.36 0.06
C GLU A 83 -10.31 -9.79 1.49
N ALA A 84 -9.52 -9.40 2.50
CA ALA A 84 -9.79 -9.75 3.90
C ALA A 84 -11.12 -9.17 4.42
N LEU A 85 -11.43 -7.91 4.08
CA LEU A 85 -12.71 -7.30 4.47
C LEU A 85 -13.90 -7.98 3.77
N GLY A 86 -13.73 -8.39 2.51
CA GLY A 86 -14.77 -9.09 1.74
C GLY A 86 -15.11 -10.45 2.33
N GLU A 87 -14.09 -11.23 2.72
CA GLU A 87 -14.27 -12.51 3.42
C GLU A 87 -15.06 -12.33 4.71
N GLU A 88 -14.81 -11.26 5.46
CA GLU A 88 -15.52 -10.99 6.71
C GLU A 88 -16.97 -10.51 6.50
N VAL A 89 -17.22 -9.69 5.48
CA VAL A 89 -18.59 -9.32 5.08
C VAL A 89 -19.38 -10.56 4.62
N GLU A 90 -18.75 -11.45 3.85
CA GLU A 90 -19.40 -12.68 3.39
C GLU A 90 -19.66 -13.65 4.56
N SER A 91 -18.69 -13.81 5.45
CA SER A 91 -18.82 -14.64 6.65
C SER A 91 -19.95 -14.16 7.57
N SER A 92 -20.05 -12.84 7.80
CA SER A 92 -21.10 -12.23 8.63
C SER A 92 -22.48 -12.23 7.97
N ALA A 93 -22.57 -12.38 6.64
CA ALA A 93 -23.82 -12.30 5.88
C ALA A 93 -24.58 -13.63 5.72
N VAL A 94 -24.08 -14.77 6.24
CA VAL A 94 -24.70 -16.09 5.97
C VAL A 94 -25.23 -16.79 7.24
N PRO A 95 -26.53 -16.64 7.55
CA PRO A 95 -27.33 -17.74 8.07
C PRO A 95 -27.86 -18.57 6.89
N GLY A 96 -27.19 -19.68 6.57
CA GLY A 96 -27.63 -20.65 5.55
C GLY A 96 -26.88 -20.54 4.23
N ARG A 97 -25.79 -21.31 4.11
CA ARG A 97 -25.10 -21.59 2.85
C ARG A 97 -26.10 -22.08 1.80
N ILE A 98 -26.39 -21.29 0.78
CA ILE A 98 -26.79 -21.86 -0.51
C ILE A 98 -25.49 -22.33 -1.16
N SER A 99 -25.21 -23.63 -0.99
CA SER A 99 -24.23 -24.31 -1.83
C SER A 99 -24.82 -24.33 -3.24
N LEU A 100 -24.34 -23.46 -4.13
CA LEU A 100 -24.56 -23.67 -5.56
C LEU A 100 -23.70 -24.86 -5.99
N LEU A 101 -24.39 -25.99 -6.21
CA LEU A 101 -23.92 -27.05 -7.11
C LEU A 101 -23.91 -26.54 -8.55
#